data_AF-A0A9X4ASK2-F1
#
_entry.id   AF-A0A9X4ASK2-F1
#
_cell.length_a   1.000
_cell.length_b   1.000
_cell.length_c   1.000
_cell.angle_alpha   90.00
_cell.angle_beta   90.00
_cell.angle_gamma   90.00
#
_symmetry.space_group_name_H-M   'P 1'
#
loop_
_entity.id
_entity.type
_entity.pdbx_description
1 polymer ?
#
loop_
_entity_poly.entity_id
_entity_poly.type
_entity_poly.pdbx_seq_one_letter_code
_entity_poly.pdbx_strand_id
1 'polypeptide(L)'
;MSDELESGREMEGEELAFCNASGRLMVKSLDMERSFAEAVDDFRRLEAEFVVRGCDTDFHVLETRRRIAEMILTLAEVKHPPLEVCREAWKDMVRLGFSNREREYTMTWFYAECCRYDETPEEGLALLEPLVAELERGLEEARATQSDTDFFEYHLEPLRKLRDELLAQQRGEQIPGKTTRRIDEARRSTPDDD
;
A
#
# COMPACT_ATOMS: atom_id res chain seq x y z
N MET A 1 -36.10 -20.51 -5.17
CA MET A 1 -35.57 -19.81 -6.36
C MET A 1 -34.94 -18.53 -5.86
N SER A 2 -33.76 -18.65 -5.26
CA SER A 2 -33.09 -17.57 -4.57
C SER A 2 -31.64 -17.58 -4.98
N ASP A 3 -31.22 -16.43 -5.51
CA ASP A 3 -29.87 -15.88 -5.57
C ASP A 3 -28.80 -16.81 -6.11
N GLU A 4 -28.87 -17.00 -7.44
CA GLU A 4 -27.67 -17.18 -8.23
C GLU A 4 -26.81 -15.91 -8.06
N LEU A 5 -25.69 -16.08 -7.36
CA LEU A 5 -24.37 -15.58 -7.74
C LEU A 5 -24.44 -14.43 -8.75
N GLU A 6 -24.27 -13.18 -8.29
CA GLU A 6 -23.72 -12.10 -9.11
C GLU A 6 -22.27 -12.48 -9.50
N SER A 7 -22.21 -13.45 -10.39
CA SER A 7 -21.05 -13.88 -11.16
C SER A 7 -20.61 -12.70 -12.00
N GLY A 8 -19.48 -12.09 -11.59
CA GLY A 8 -18.59 -11.31 -12.44
C GLY A 8 -19.29 -10.39 -13.44
N ARG A 9 -19.73 -9.22 -12.99
CA ARG A 9 -20.06 -8.13 -13.92
C ARG A 9 -18.81 -7.87 -14.75
N GLU A 10 -18.86 -8.17 -16.05
CA GLU A 10 -17.76 -7.85 -16.96
C GLU A 10 -17.46 -6.36 -16.80
N MET A 11 -16.19 -6.07 -16.50
CA MET A 11 -15.74 -4.70 -16.37
C MET A 11 -15.78 -4.07 -17.76
N GLU A 12 -16.71 -3.15 -17.99
CA GLU A 12 -16.93 -2.51 -19.29
C GLU A 12 -16.72 -0.99 -19.22
N GLY A 13 -16.53 -0.37 -20.38
CA GLY A 13 -16.50 1.09 -20.51
C GLY A 13 -15.31 1.79 -19.87
N GLU A 14 -15.54 2.94 -19.24
CA GLU A 14 -14.52 3.80 -18.64
C GLU A 14 -13.74 3.11 -17.51
N GLU A 15 -14.39 2.23 -16.74
CA GLU A 15 -13.74 1.48 -15.66
C GLU A 15 -12.69 0.49 -16.21
N LEU A 16 -13.01 -0.20 -17.31
CA LEU A 16 -12.05 -1.06 -18.01
C LEU A 16 -10.91 -0.25 -18.62
N ALA A 17 -11.22 0.92 -19.20
CA ALA A 17 -10.21 1.82 -19.75
C ALA A 17 -9.24 2.30 -18.67
N PHE A 18 -9.75 2.69 -17.49
CA PHE A 18 -8.95 3.08 -16.33
C PHE A 18 -8.06 1.93 -15.85
N CYS A 19 -8.63 0.74 -15.62
CA CYS A 19 -7.87 -0.44 -15.17
C CYS A 19 -6.74 -0.79 -16.13
N ASN A 20 -7.01 -0.77 -17.44
CA ASN A 20 -6.01 -1.05 -18.45
C ASN A 20 -4.92 0.03 -18.51
N ALA A 21 -5.29 1.31 -18.43
CA ALA A 21 -4.33 2.41 -18.48
C ALA A 21 -3.43 2.42 -17.23
N SER A 22 -4.03 2.32 -16.05
CA SER A 22 -3.33 2.29 -14.77
C SER A 22 -2.45 1.04 -14.61
N GLY A 23 -2.93 -0.13 -15.01
CA GLY A 23 -2.16 -1.37 -14.99
C GLY A 23 -0.91 -1.31 -15.89
N ARG A 24 -1.05 -0.82 -17.14
CA ARG A 24 0.11 -0.60 -18.02
C ARG A 24 1.09 0.41 -17.43
N LEU A 25 0.58 1.48 -16.85
CA LEU A 25 1.41 2.51 -16.25
C LEU A 25 2.15 1.97 -15.01
N MET A 26 1.51 1.13 -14.20
CA MET A 26 2.15 0.46 -13.07
C MET A 26 3.33 -0.39 -13.53
N VAL A 27 3.12 -1.27 -14.52
CA VAL A 27 4.19 -2.11 -15.09
C VAL A 27 5.36 -1.27 -15.58
N LYS A 28 5.07 -0.19 -16.32
CA LYS A 28 6.09 0.75 -16.80
C LYS A 28 6.83 1.46 -15.66
N SER A 29 6.15 1.75 -14.56
CA SER A 29 6.71 2.48 -13.42
C SER A 29 7.60 1.61 -12.53
N LEU A 30 7.43 0.28 -12.58
CA LEU A 30 8.29 -0.67 -11.87
C LEU A 30 9.68 -0.80 -12.50
N ASP A 31 9.88 -0.34 -13.74
CA ASP A 31 11.19 -0.29 -14.38
C ASP A 31 12.20 0.49 -13.52
N MET A 32 13.31 -0.16 -13.15
CA MET A 32 14.33 0.37 -12.24
C MET A 32 15.00 1.65 -12.75
N GLU A 33 15.03 1.88 -14.07
CA GLU A 33 15.60 3.10 -14.65
C GLU A 33 14.69 4.32 -14.45
N ARG A 34 13.39 4.10 -14.25
CA ARG A 34 12.44 5.19 -13.98
C ARG A 34 12.45 5.57 -12.51
N SER A 35 12.52 6.88 -12.28
CA SER A 35 12.43 7.45 -10.94
C SER A 35 11.00 7.42 -10.41
N PHE A 36 10.89 7.45 -9.08
CA PHE A 36 9.59 7.58 -8.41
C PHE A 36 8.84 8.86 -8.83
N ALA A 37 9.55 9.99 -8.97
CA ALA A 37 8.95 11.27 -9.33
C ALA A 37 8.29 11.23 -10.72
N GLU A 38 8.98 10.67 -11.72
CA GLU A 38 8.43 10.51 -13.08
C GLU A 38 7.19 9.61 -13.09
N ALA A 39 7.19 8.55 -12.28
CA ALA A 39 6.04 7.67 -12.15
C ALA A 39 4.83 8.38 -11.51
N VAL A 40 5.05 9.15 -10.44
CA VAL A 40 4.00 9.96 -9.79
C VAL A 40 3.41 10.95 -10.77
N ASP A 41 4.23 11.67 -11.55
CA ASP A 41 3.74 12.62 -12.55
C ASP A 41 2.86 11.94 -13.60
N ASP A 42 3.23 10.74 -14.06
CA ASP A 42 2.40 9.95 -14.97
C ASP A 42 1.05 9.58 -14.32
N PHE A 43 1.05 9.14 -13.06
CA PHE A 43 -0.16 8.75 -12.34
C PHE A 43 -1.07 9.95 -12.06
N ARG A 44 -0.53 11.12 -11.73
CA ARG A 44 -1.32 12.35 -11.54
C ARG A 44 -1.90 12.88 -12.85
N ARG A 45 -1.20 12.70 -13.98
CA ARG A 45 -1.78 12.98 -15.30
C ARG A 45 -2.94 12.04 -15.62
N LEU A 46 -2.79 10.75 -15.33
CA LEU A 46 -3.85 9.76 -15.49
C LEU A 46 -5.06 10.08 -14.62
N GLU A 47 -4.83 10.46 -13.35
CA GLU A 47 -5.87 10.93 -12.44
C GLU A 47 -6.66 12.10 -13.05
N ALA A 48 -5.96 13.14 -13.51
CA ALA A 48 -6.60 14.31 -14.10
C ALA A 48 -7.44 13.96 -15.34
N GLU A 49 -6.92 13.07 -16.21
CA GLU A 49 -7.66 12.59 -17.37
C GLU A 49 -8.97 11.90 -16.97
N PHE A 50 -8.91 10.92 -16.06
CA PHE A 50 -10.06 10.12 -15.69
C PHE A 50 -11.03 10.83 -14.74
N VAL A 51 -10.57 11.82 -13.97
CA VAL A 51 -11.45 12.71 -13.20
C VAL A 51 -12.28 13.59 -14.13
N VAL A 52 -11.72 14.06 -15.26
CA VAL A 52 -12.47 14.85 -16.26
C VAL A 52 -13.42 13.97 -17.08
N ARG A 53 -13.02 12.73 -17.38
CA ARG A 53 -13.85 11.77 -18.13
C ARG A 53 -14.92 11.07 -17.28
N GLY A 54 -14.68 10.96 -15.97
CA GLY A 54 -15.54 10.25 -15.04
C GLY A 54 -16.92 10.88 -14.99
N CYS A 55 -17.90 10.16 -15.52
CA CYS A 55 -19.31 10.58 -15.63
C CYS A 55 -19.85 11.15 -14.30
N ASP A 56 -19.95 12.49 -14.22
CA ASP A 56 -20.76 13.37 -13.37
C ASP A 56 -21.09 12.97 -11.91
N THR A 57 -20.39 12.02 -11.29
CA THR A 57 -20.66 11.58 -9.92
C THR A 57 -19.43 11.72 -9.03
N ASP A 58 -19.64 12.34 -7.88
CA ASP A 58 -18.61 12.54 -6.85
C ASP A 58 -17.96 11.21 -6.41
N PHE A 59 -18.72 10.11 -6.47
CA PHE A 59 -18.22 8.78 -6.15
C PHE A 59 -17.12 8.32 -7.13
N HIS A 60 -17.35 8.41 -8.44
CA HIS A 60 -16.36 7.98 -9.42
C HIS A 60 -15.09 8.83 -9.34
N VAL A 61 -15.23 10.14 -9.17
CA VAL A 61 -14.09 11.04 -8.98
C VAL A 61 -13.28 10.63 -7.74
N LEU A 62 -13.95 10.43 -6.59
CA LEU A 62 -13.27 10.03 -5.36
C LEU A 62 -12.57 8.67 -5.49
N GLU A 63 -13.21 7.70 -6.12
CA GLU A 63 -12.64 6.37 -6.30
C GLU A 63 -11.44 6.37 -7.25
N THR A 64 -11.48 7.14 -8.33
CA THR A 64 -10.30 7.35 -9.19
C THR A 64 -9.14 7.92 -8.39
N ARG A 65 -9.38 8.93 -7.54
CA ARG A 65 -8.33 9.53 -6.70
C ARG A 65 -7.74 8.54 -5.71
N ARG A 66 -8.58 7.74 -5.05
CA ARG A 66 -8.12 6.69 -4.12
C ARG A 66 -7.21 5.70 -4.82
N ARG A 67 -7.64 5.14 -5.95
CA ARG A 67 -6.87 4.12 -6.67
C ARG A 67 -5.53 4.66 -7.17
N ILE A 68 -5.48 5.90 -7.62
CA ILE A 68 -4.21 6.55 -7.99
C ILE A 68 -3.31 6.73 -6.77
N ALA A 69 -3.85 7.19 -5.64
CA ALA A 69 -3.06 7.35 -4.42
C ALA A 69 -2.56 5.99 -3.87
N GLU A 70 -3.35 4.91 -3.98
CA GLU A 70 -2.94 3.54 -3.63
C GLU A 70 -1.75 3.09 -4.49
N MET A 71 -1.81 3.35 -5.80
CA MET A 71 -0.73 3.04 -6.74
C MET A 71 0.55 3.82 -6.43
N ILE A 72 0.42 5.10 -6.08
CA ILE A 72 1.57 5.94 -5.69
C ILE A 72 2.21 5.41 -4.40
N LEU A 73 1.42 5.03 -3.39
CA LEU A 73 1.96 4.48 -2.14
C LEU A 73 2.62 3.11 -2.37
N THR A 74 2.02 2.27 -3.21
CA THR A 74 2.62 0.98 -3.63
C THR A 74 3.99 1.22 -4.29
N LEU A 75 4.09 2.23 -5.17
CA LEU A 75 5.37 2.60 -5.77
C LEU A 75 6.37 3.14 -4.75
N ALA A 76 5.93 3.84 -3.71
CA ALA A 76 6.82 4.34 -2.67
C ALA A 76 7.45 3.17 -1.90
N GLU A 77 6.67 2.11 -1.62
CA GLU A 77 7.21 0.89 -1.01
C GLU A 77 8.24 0.22 -1.92
N VAL A 78 7.99 0.11 -3.22
CA VAL A 78 8.94 -0.57 -4.15
C VAL A 78 10.19 0.25 -4.46
N LYS A 79 10.04 1.57 -4.66
CA LYS A 79 11.12 2.45 -5.14
C LYS A 79 11.94 3.07 -4.02
N HIS A 80 11.47 2.96 -2.79
CA HIS A 80 12.12 3.53 -1.60
C HIS A 80 12.56 5.00 -1.77
N PRO A 81 11.66 5.93 -2.20
CA PRO A 81 11.98 7.35 -2.13
C PRO A 81 12.23 7.75 -0.66
N PRO A 82 12.81 8.93 -0.38
CA PRO A 82 12.98 9.39 1.00
C PRO A 82 11.67 9.28 1.81
N LEU A 83 11.76 8.91 3.09
CA LEU A 83 10.58 8.64 3.94
C LEU A 83 9.55 9.77 3.90
N GLU A 84 9.98 11.02 3.88
CA GLU A 84 9.10 12.20 3.79
C GLU A 84 8.15 12.11 2.58
N VAL A 85 8.63 11.58 1.46
CA VAL A 85 7.83 11.40 0.25
C VAL A 85 6.80 10.26 0.44
N CYS A 86 7.21 9.14 1.05
CA CYS A 86 6.27 8.06 1.40
C CYS A 86 5.21 8.56 2.41
N ARG A 87 5.60 9.41 3.35
CA ARG A 87 4.71 10.04 4.34
C ARG A 87 3.67 10.95 3.70
N GLU A 88 4.04 11.75 2.71
CA GLU A 88 3.07 12.57 1.97
C GLU A 88 2.10 11.71 1.14
N ALA A 89 2.58 10.63 0.50
CA ALA A 89 1.71 9.68 -0.19
C ALA A 89 0.71 9.01 0.77
N TRP A 90 1.15 8.62 1.97
CA TRP A 90 0.30 8.07 3.01
C TRP A 90 -0.75 9.08 3.51
N LYS A 91 -0.36 10.33 3.77
CA LYS A 91 -1.30 11.40 4.18
C LYS A 91 -2.37 11.64 3.13
N ASP A 92 -2.01 11.62 1.85
CA ASP A 92 -2.96 11.75 0.75
C ASP A 92 -3.98 10.59 0.76
N MET A 93 -3.52 9.36 0.98
CA MET A 93 -4.40 8.19 1.13
C MET A 93 -5.37 8.33 2.32
N VAL A 94 -4.85 8.67 3.51
CA VAL A 94 -5.67 8.84 4.71
C VAL A 94 -6.71 9.95 4.53
N ARG A 95 -6.34 11.05 3.85
CA ARG A 95 -7.25 12.18 3.56
C ARG A 95 -8.41 11.77 2.64
N LEU A 96 -8.16 10.90 1.66
CA LEU A 96 -9.20 10.39 0.76
C LEU A 96 -10.04 9.29 1.42
N GLY A 97 -9.51 8.68 2.50
CA GLY A 97 -10.07 7.50 3.13
C GLY A 97 -9.92 6.25 2.28
N PHE A 98 -10.10 5.09 2.88
CA PHE A 98 -9.99 3.80 2.21
C PHE A 98 -11.33 3.38 1.60
N SER A 99 -11.29 2.71 0.46
CA SER A 99 -12.49 2.18 -0.20
C SER A 99 -13.10 1.00 0.55
N ASN A 100 -12.28 0.22 1.26
CA ASN A 100 -12.69 -0.84 2.17
C ASN A 100 -11.56 -1.19 3.17
N ARG A 101 -11.84 -2.11 4.09
CA ARG A 101 -10.88 -2.55 5.13
C ARG A 101 -9.66 -3.27 4.58
N GLU A 102 -9.83 -4.11 3.56
CA GLU A 102 -8.69 -4.78 2.91
C GLU A 102 -7.68 -3.74 2.42
N ARG A 103 -8.15 -2.67 1.76
CA ARG A 103 -7.31 -1.58 1.28
C ARG A 103 -6.66 -0.81 2.41
N GLU A 104 -7.38 -0.51 3.49
CA GLU A 104 -6.78 0.07 4.69
C GLU A 104 -5.60 -0.76 5.21
N TYR A 105 -5.76 -2.08 5.28
CA TYR A 105 -4.72 -2.97 5.79
C TYR A 105 -3.52 -3.05 4.87
N THR A 106 -3.75 -3.25 3.56
CA THR A 106 -2.68 -3.31 2.57
C THR A 106 -1.90 -2.00 2.51
N MET A 107 -2.59 -0.85 2.51
CA MET A 107 -1.92 0.45 2.44
C MET A 107 -1.15 0.77 3.73
N THR A 108 -1.70 0.39 4.89
CA THR A 108 -0.98 0.52 6.18
C THR A 108 0.27 -0.34 6.19
N TRP A 109 0.19 -1.57 5.66
CA TRP A 109 1.35 -2.46 5.53
C TRP A 109 2.44 -1.84 4.65
N PHE A 110 2.10 -1.31 3.46
CA PHE A 110 3.07 -0.64 2.59
C PHE A 110 3.76 0.54 3.26
N TYR A 111 3.00 1.38 3.96
CA TYR A 111 3.58 2.52 4.66
C TYR A 111 4.48 2.10 5.84
N ALA A 112 4.08 1.08 6.59
CA ALA A 112 4.90 0.55 7.67
C ALA A 112 6.19 -0.14 7.15
N GLU A 113 6.17 -0.74 5.96
CA GLU A 113 7.39 -1.23 5.28
C GLU A 113 8.31 -0.07 4.87
N CYS A 114 7.80 1.07 4.39
CA CYS A 114 8.61 2.29 4.21
C CYS A 114 9.31 2.66 5.53
N CYS A 115 8.56 2.72 6.63
CA CYS A 115 9.10 3.06 7.96
C CYS A 115 10.19 2.06 8.41
N ARG A 116 9.98 0.76 8.15
CA ARG A 116 10.96 -0.30 8.44
C ARG A 116 12.24 -0.10 7.62
N TYR A 117 12.11 0.20 6.33
CA TYR A 117 13.25 0.41 5.44
C TYR A 117 14.07 1.64 5.84
N ASP A 118 13.39 2.72 6.24
CA ASP A 118 14.00 3.97 6.71
C ASP A 118 14.45 3.94 8.19
N GLU A 119 14.29 2.80 8.88
CA GLU A 119 14.67 2.63 10.30
C GLU A 119 13.96 3.62 11.24
N THR A 120 12.68 3.92 10.97
CA THR A 120 11.80 4.76 11.82
C THR A 120 10.68 3.92 12.46
N PRO A 121 11.00 2.99 13.36
CA PRO A 121 10.06 1.98 13.82
C PRO A 121 8.87 2.55 14.60
N GLU A 122 9.06 3.65 15.33
CA GLU A 122 7.99 4.29 16.12
C GLU A 122 6.80 4.72 15.25
N GLU A 123 7.08 5.26 14.06
CA GLU A 123 6.05 5.75 13.14
C GLU A 123 5.26 4.58 12.53
N GLY A 124 5.94 3.48 12.17
CA GLY A 124 5.29 2.27 11.67
C GLY A 124 4.44 1.56 12.75
N LEU A 125 4.98 1.44 13.97
CA LEU A 125 4.30 0.79 15.09
C LEU A 125 3.05 1.55 15.52
N ALA A 126 3.08 2.87 15.54
CA ALA A 126 1.92 3.70 15.90
C ALA A 126 0.69 3.43 15.03
N LEU A 127 0.88 2.95 13.79
CA LEU A 127 -0.19 2.57 12.87
C LEU A 127 -0.54 1.09 12.97
N LEU A 128 0.47 0.21 13.05
CA LEU A 128 0.26 -1.24 13.07
C LEU A 128 -0.32 -1.76 14.38
N GLU A 129 0.07 -1.24 15.54
CA GLU A 129 -0.38 -1.78 16.82
C GLU A 129 -1.90 -1.68 17.01
N PRO A 130 -2.55 -0.51 16.79
CA PRO A 130 -4.01 -0.43 16.85
C PRO A 130 -4.69 -1.35 15.84
N LEU A 131 -4.15 -1.42 14.61
CA LEU A 131 -4.72 -2.20 13.52
C LEU A 131 -4.65 -3.71 13.81
N VAL A 132 -3.50 -4.21 14.27
CA VAL A 132 -3.33 -5.61 14.67
C VAL A 132 -4.28 -5.94 15.82
N ALA A 133 -4.36 -5.08 16.84
CA ALA A 133 -5.26 -5.31 17.96
C ALA A 133 -6.74 -5.34 17.53
N GLU A 134 -7.15 -4.54 16.54
CA GLU A 134 -8.49 -4.59 15.97
C GLU A 134 -8.75 -5.91 15.23
N LEU A 135 -7.83 -6.32 14.36
CA LEU A 135 -7.93 -7.58 13.63
C LEU A 135 -7.96 -8.80 14.55
N GLU A 136 -7.17 -8.77 15.63
CA GLU A 136 -7.16 -9.83 16.65
C GLU A 136 -8.50 -9.94 17.37
N ARG A 137 -9.11 -8.81 17.73
CA ARG A 137 -10.46 -8.81 18.31
C ARG A 137 -11.50 -9.32 17.32
N GLY A 138 -11.43 -8.90 16.07
CA GLY A 138 -12.35 -9.36 15.01
C GLY A 138 -12.24 -10.86 14.76
N LEU A 139 -11.02 -11.41 14.77
CA LEU A 139 -10.79 -12.85 14.68
C LEU A 139 -11.40 -13.61 15.87
N GLU A 140 -11.21 -13.09 17.08
CA GLU A 140 -11.77 -13.73 18.29
C GLU A 140 -13.31 -13.71 18.28
N GLU A 141 -13.91 -12.59 17.85
CA GLU A 141 -15.36 -12.50 17.67
C GLU A 141 -15.87 -13.48 16.61
N ALA A 142 -15.23 -13.53 15.43
CA ALA A 142 -15.60 -14.45 14.37
C ALA A 142 -15.51 -15.91 14.81
N ARG A 143 -14.48 -16.28 15.59
CA ARG A 143 -14.35 -17.61 16.19
C ARG A 143 -15.48 -17.90 17.19
N ALA A 144 -15.83 -16.92 18.03
CA ALA A 144 -16.90 -17.06 19.01
C ALA A 144 -18.28 -17.25 18.34
N THR A 145 -18.51 -16.59 17.20
CA THR A 145 -19.77 -16.68 16.44
C THR A 145 -19.76 -17.78 15.37
N GLN A 146 -18.70 -18.58 15.27
CA GLN A 146 -18.51 -19.60 14.23
C GLN A 146 -18.67 -19.03 12.81
N SER A 147 -18.25 -17.78 12.63
CA SER A 147 -18.22 -17.08 11.34
C SER A 147 -16.89 -17.33 10.62
N ASP A 148 -16.82 -16.91 9.36
CA ASP A 148 -15.61 -17.01 8.54
C ASP A 148 -14.44 -16.23 9.17
N THR A 149 -13.28 -16.88 9.28
CA THR A 149 -12.05 -16.33 9.87
C THR A 149 -10.97 -16.04 8.84
N ASP A 150 -11.14 -16.51 7.59
CA ASP A 150 -10.08 -16.51 6.58
C ASP A 150 -9.55 -15.10 6.31
N PHE A 151 -10.44 -14.11 6.24
CA PHE A 151 -10.09 -12.71 6.08
C PHE A 151 -9.12 -12.21 7.16
N PHE A 152 -9.41 -12.49 8.43
CA PHE A 152 -8.58 -12.02 9.54
C PHE A 152 -7.24 -12.74 9.57
N GLU A 153 -7.24 -14.06 9.36
CA GLU A 153 -6.02 -14.87 9.41
C GLU A 153 -5.07 -14.49 8.28
N TYR A 154 -5.60 -14.28 7.06
CA TYR A 154 -4.83 -13.83 5.90
C TYR A 154 -4.11 -12.50 6.15
N HIS A 155 -4.78 -11.51 6.75
CA HIS A 155 -4.19 -10.19 6.97
C HIS A 155 -3.34 -10.10 8.26
N LEU A 156 -3.64 -10.88 9.30
CA LEU A 156 -2.92 -10.79 10.58
C LEU A 156 -1.48 -11.29 10.50
N GLU A 157 -1.21 -12.36 9.74
CA GLU A 157 0.14 -12.92 9.64
C GLU A 157 1.18 -11.90 9.15
N PRO A 158 1.01 -11.24 7.98
CA PRO A 158 2.00 -10.27 7.49
C PRO A 158 2.12 -9.04 8.40
N LEU A 159 1.02 -8.56 8.98
CA LEU A 159 1.04 -7.40 9.88
C LEU A 159 1.75 -7.69 11.20
N ARG A 160 1.53 -8.86 11.80
CA ARG A 160 2.25 -9.29 13.01
C ARG A 160 3.74 -9.44 12.75
N LYS A 161 4.10 -10.06 11.63
CA LYS A 161 5.50 -10.19 11.23
C LYS A 161 6.18 -8.83 11.11
N LEU A 162 5.55 -7.88 10.42
CA LEU A 162 6.10 -6.54 10.27
C LEU A 162 6.17 -5.79 11.60
N ARG A 163 5.16 -5.89 12.46
CA ARG A 163 5.19 -5.33 13.82
C ARG A 163 6.38 -5.89 14.62
N ASP A 164 6.59 -7.20 14.58
CA ASP A 164 7.68 -7.84 15.33
C ASP A 164 9.06 -7.43 14.78
N GLU A 165 9.17 -7.26 13.47
CA GLU A 165 10.35 -6.68 12.80
C GLU A 165 10.62 -5.25 13.27
N LEU A 166 9.62 -4.37 13.29
CA LEU A 166 9.75 -2.99 13.76
C LEU A 166 10.09 -2.92 15.25
N LEU A 167 9.49 -3.79 16.08
CA LEU A 167 9.85 -3.92 17.50
C LEU A 167 11.31 -4.36 17.68
N ALA A 168 11.81 -5.25 16.83
CA ALA A 168 13.22 -5.65 16.83
C ALA A 168 14.14 -4.47 16.46
N GLN A 169 13.80 -3.73 15.40
CA GLN A 169 14.52 -2.51 15.03
C GLN A 169 14.53 -1.47 16.15
N GLN A 170 13.40 -1.27 16.84
CA GLN A 170 13.31 -0.36 17.98
C GLN A 170 14.24 -0.76 19.14
N ARG A 171 14.49 -2.07 19.32
CA ARG A 171 15.49 -2.58 20.28
C ARG A 171 16.93 -2.49 19.76
N GLY A 172 17.15 -2.01 18.54
CA GLY A 172 18.45 -1.93 17.88
C GLY A 172 18.92 -3.27 17.29
N GLU A 173 18.03 -4.24 17.13
CA GLU A 173 18.34 -5.54 16.55
C GLU A 173 18.37 -5.45 15.02
N GLN A 174 19.34 -6.12 14.39
CA GLN A 174 19.34 -6.29 12.94
C GLN A 174 18.36 -7.40 12.56
N ILE A 175 17.47 -7.13 11.60
CA ILE A 175 16.54 -8.13 11.08
C ILE A 175 17.25 -8.93 9.97
N PRO A 176 17.46 -10.25 10.12
CA PRO A 176 18.10 -11.05 9.10
C PRO A 176 17.36 -11.02 7.76
N GLY A 177 18.10 -10.87 6.66
CA GLY A 177 17.54 -10.90 5.30
C GLY A 177 16.75 -9.65 4.90
N LYS A 178 16.67 -8.63 5.77
CA LYS A 178 16.04 -7.35 5.45
C LYS A 178 17.09 -6.29 5.17
N THR A 179 16.87 -5.53 4.10
CA THR A 179 17.66 -4.36 3.76
C THR A 179 17.04 -3.12 4.41
N THR A 180 17.89 -2.13 4.69
CA THR A 180 17.51 -0.78 5.15
C THR A 180 18.16 0.26 4.25
N ARG A 181 17.65 1.49 4.28
CA ARG A 181 18.24 2.61 3.52
C ARG A 181 19.72 2.77 3.80
N ARG A 182 20.11 2.73 5.08
CA ARG A 182 21.52 2.80 5.52
C ARG A 182 22.40 1.73 4.86
N ILE A 183 21.90 0.49 4.72
CA ILE A 183 22.65 -0.60 4.08
C ILE A 183 22.83 -0.32 2.58
N ASP A 184 21.76 0.13 1.89
CA ASP A 184 21.83 0.41 0.45
C ASP A 184 22.69 1.63 0.13
N GLU A 185 22.63 2.68 0.94
CA GLU A 185 23.48 3.86 0.80
C GLU A 185 24.96 3.54 1.06
N ALA A 186 25.25 2.67 2.04
CA ALA A 186 26.61 2.20 2.29
C ALA A 186 27.17 1.44 1.07
N ARG A 187 26.37 0.57 0.43
CA ARG A 187 26.76 -0.17 -0.78
C ARG A 187 27.03 0.74 -1.99
N ARG A 188 26.28 1.84 -2.14
CA ARG A 188 26.51 2.82 -3.21
C ARG A 188 27.75 3.69 -2.98
N SER A 189 28.21 3.77 -1.73
CA SER A 189 29.33 4.65 -1.33
C SER A 189 30.68 3.93 -1.28
N THR A 190 30.71 2.60 -1.28
CA THR A 190 31.94 1.83 -1.50
C THR A 190 32.29 1.89 -3.00
N PRO A 191 33.41 2.51 -3.40
CA PRO A 191 33.90 2.36 -4.76
C PRO A 191 34.17 0.87 -4.98
N ASP A 192 33.82 0.36 -6.15
CA ASP A 192 34.37 -0.92 -6.60
C ASP A 192 35.90 -0.78 -6.59
N ASP A 193 36.57 -1.48 -5.66
CA ASP A 193 38.02 -1.67 -5.71
C ASP A 193 38.30 -2.57 -6.93
N ASP A 194 38.51 -1.94 -8.10
CA ASP A 194 39.12 -2.53 -9.30
C ASP A 194 40.58 -2.95 -9.04
#